data_AF-A0A8C0C5G1-F1
#
_entry.id   AF-A0A8C0C5G1-F1
#
_cell.length_a   1.000
_cell.length_b   1.000
_cell.length_c   1.000
_cell.angle_alpha   90.00
_cell.angle_beta   90.00
_cell.angle_gamma   90.00
#
_symmetry.space_group_name_H-M   'P 1'
#
loop_
_entity.id
_entity.type
_entity.pdbx_description
1 polymer ?
#
loop_
_entity_poly.entity_id
_entity_poly.type
_entity_poly.pdbx_seq_one_letter_code
_entity_poly.pdbx_strand_id
1 'polypeptide(L)'
;MNQNLEMVLPKGQDDWSKEDIVKLLECMENNIPSNDRHTFKTTQSLMDWEKVAFKDFSGEMCKLKWLEVSYNLRKFRTLKELVLEAKENVNNPYKCRKRKKHPDLPKKPLTAYLRFFKEMRPQYSQKHPKMSNQELTKVLSEEYKKLPEQLKLKYRGDLTDWS
;
A
#
# COMPACT_ATOMS: atom_id res chain seq x y z
N MET A 1 -1.44 -11.77 -12.17
CA MET A 1 -0.17 -11.04 -11.94
C MET A 1 -0.47 -9.87 -11.01
N ASN A 2 -0.23 -10.03 -9.70
CA ASN A 2 -0.11 -8.85 -8.85
C ASN A 2 1.38 -8.68 -8.71
N GLN A 3 1.95 -7.81 -9.54
CA GLN A 3 3.24 -7.23 -9.25
C GLN A 3 3.07 -6.58 -7.88
N ASN A 4 3.61 -7.24 -6.85
CA ASN A 4 4.05 -6.51 -5.69
C ASN A 4 4.95 -5.44 -6.29
N LEU A 5 4.52 -4.18 -6.27
CA LEU A 5 5.47 -3.08 -6.17
C LEU A 5 6.13 -3.24 -4.79
N GLU A 6 6.94 -4.29 -4.64
CA GLU A 6 8.25 -4.08 -4.07
C GLU A 6 8.85 -3.04 -5.01
N MET A 7 8.73 -1.78 -4.61
CA MET A 7 9.72 -0.81 -5.02
C MET A 7 11.02 -1.38 -4.47
N VAL A 8 11.66 -2.25 -5.25
CA VAL A 8 13.08 -2.51 -5.17
C VAL A 8 13.69 -1.16 -5.54
N LEU A 9 13.69 -0.26 -4.56
CA LEU A 9 14.49 0.95 -4.61
C LEU A 9 15.89 0.44 -4.91
N PRO A 10 16.56 0.96 -5.96
CA PRO A 10 17.94 0.62 -6.21
C PRO A 10 18.67 0.77 -4.88
N LYS A 11 19.37 -0.28 -4.43
CA LYS A 11 20.43 -0.13 -3.43
C LYS A 11 21.57 0.62 -4.13
N GLY A 12 21.32 1.86 -4.50
CA GLY A 12 22.32 2.81 -4.93
C GLY A 12 23.07 3.24 -3.69
N GLN A 13 24.38 3.14 -3.75
CA GLN A 13 25.28 3.89 -2.89
C GLN A 13 24.77 5.33 -2.77
N ASP A 14 24.34 5.75 -1.59
CA ASP A 14 24.17 7.17 -1.30
C ASP A 14 24.38 7.35 0.20
N ASP A 15 25.54 7.90 0.53
CA ASP A 15 26.02 8.12 1.90
C ASP A 15 25.28 9.31 2.53
N TRP A 16 23.95 9.19 2.69
CA TRP A 16 23.14 10.20 3.35
C TRP A 16 23.50 10.24 4.83
N SER A 17 24.20 11.29 5.25
CA SER A 17 24.47 11.55 6.65
C SER A 17 23.19 11.92 7.40
N LYS A 18 23.25 11.91 8.74
CA LYS A 18 22.11 12.38 9.56
C LYS A 18 21.81 13.85 9.28
N GLU A 19 22.86 14.63 9.04
CA GLU A 19 22.82 16.04 8.71
C GLU A 19 22.12 16.28 7.37
N ASP A 20 22.37 15.42 6.37
CA ASP A 20 21.68 15.50 5.07
C ASP A 20 20.20 15.16 5.20
N ILE A 21 19.85 14.18 6.03
CA ILE A 21 18.44 13.83 6.30
C ILE A 21 17.74 15.00 7.02
N VAL A 22 18.36 15.60 8.03
CA VAL A 22 17.81 16.78 8.70
C VAL A 22 17.63 17.91 7.68
N LYS A 23 18.62 18.12 6.80
CA LYS A 23 18.55 19.19 5.80
C LYS A 23 17.42 18.98 4.79
N LEU A 24 17.22 17.73 4.35
CA LEU A 24 16.07 17.37 3.52
C LEU A 24 14.76 17.73 4.21
N LEU A 25 14.60 17.40 5.49
CA LEU A 25 13.38 17.68 6.24
C LEU A 25 13.12 19.19 6.39
N GLU A 26 14.15 19.99 6.64
CA GLU A 26 14.05 21.46 6.65
C GLU A 26 13.64 22.01 5.28
N CYS A 27 14.26 21.53 4.19
CA CYS A 27 13.90 21.94 2.84
C CYS A 27 12.43 21.62 2.54
N MET A 28 11.96 20.44 2.96
CA MET A 28 10.56 20.04 2.81
C MET A 28 9.62 20.94 3.62
N GLU A 29 9.93 21.21 4.89
CA GLU A 29 9.12 22.05 5.77
C GLU A 29 8.94 23.46 5.19
N ASN A 30 10.03 24.07 4.71
CA ASN A 30 9.99 25.39 4.09
C ASN A 30 9.16 25.46 2.80
N ASN A 31 8.94 24.32 2.14
CA ASN A 31 8.15 24.22 0.91
C ASN A 31 6.68 23.81 1.18
N ILE A 32 6.31 23.52 2.43
CA ILE A 32 4.91 23.21 2.80
C ILE A 32 4.18 24.51 3.15
N PRO A 33 2.97 24.77 2.60
CA PRO A 33 2.18 25.92 2.97
C PRO A 33 1.84 25.93 4.47
N SER A 34 1.96 27.08 5.13
CA SER A 34 1.70 27.23 6.58
C SER A 34 0.28 26.86 7.03
N ASN A 35 -0.69 26.85 6.11
CA ASN A 35 -2.07 26.42 6.32
C ASN A 35 -2.39 25.19 5.45
N ASP A 36 -1.51 24.18 5.47
CA ASP A 36 -1.78 22.92 4.80
C ASP A 36 -2.98 22.19 5.45
N ARG A 37 -4.07 22.08 4.69
CA ARG A 37 -5.29 21.36 5.08
C ARG A 37 -5.46 20.07 4.29
N HIS A 38 -4.50 19.73 3.45
CA HIS A 38 -4.56 18.56 2.60
C HIS A 38 -4.15 17.29 3.33
N THR A 39 -4.54 16.15 2.77
CA THR A 39 -4.07 14.86 3.29
C THR A 39 -2.60 14.69 2.98
N PHE A 40 -1.86 13.99 3.84
CA PHE A 40 -0.43 13.66 3.63
C PHE A 40 -0.09 13.27 2.18
N LYS A 41 -0.91 12.40 1.56
CA LYS A 41 -0.67 11.93 0.19
C LYS A 41 -0.81 13.04 -0.85
N THR A 42 -1.78 13.92 -0.64
CA THR A 42 -2.05 15.06 -1.51
C THR A 42 -0.90 16.07 -1.42
N THR A 43 -0.51 16.48 -0.21
CA THR A 43 0.63 17.40 -0.02
C THR A 43 1.92 16.83 -0.58
N GLN A 44 2.22 15.55 -0.31
CA GLN A 44 3.39 14.86 -0.86
C GLN A 44 3.39 14.85 -2.40
N SER A 45 2.23 14.66 -3.04
CA SER A 45 2.14 14.64 -4.51
C SER A 45 2.29 16.01 -5.16
N LEU A 46 1.93 17.08 -4.44
CA LEU A 46 2.03 18.45 -4.91
C LEU A 46 3.39 19.09 -4.61
N MET A 47 4.25 18.37 -3.87
CA MET A 47 5.57 18.87 -3.49
C MET A 47 6.45 19.07 -4.73
N ASP A 48 7.02 20.27 -4.82
CA ASP A 48 7.97 20.63 -5.87
C ASP A 48 9.37 20.15 -5.47
N TRP A 49 9.71 18.93 -5.89
CA TRP A 49 10.94 18.27 -5.47
C TRP A 49 12.20 18.96 -5.99
N GLU A 50 12.12 19.73 -7.08
CA GLU A 50 13.24 20.53 -7.57
C GLU A 50 13.59 21.68 -6.60
N LYS A 51 12.60 22.20 -5.87
CA LYS A 51 12.84 23.19 -4.80
C LYS A 51 13.30 22.57 -3.47
N VAL A 52 13.12 21.26 -3.34
CA VAL A 52 13.60 20.49 -2.18
C VAL A 52 15.02 19.97 -2.41
N ALA A 53 15.46 19.89 -3.67
CA ALA A 53 16.83 19.53 -4.05
C ALA A 53 17.86 20.44 -3.36
N PHE A 54 18.98 19.84 -2.93
CA PHE A 54 20.04 20.56 -2.24
C PHE A 54 21.38 19.86 -2.40
N LYS A 55 22.48 20.63 -2.35
CA LYS A 55 23.84 20.12 -2.63
C LYS A 55 23.86 19.36 -3.98
N ASP A 56 24.34 18.14 -3.97
CA ASP A 56 24.41 17.23 -5.13
C ASP A 56 23.19 16.30 -5.23
N PHE A 57 22.20 16.46 -4.33
CA PHE A 57 20.99 15.66 -4.34
C PHE A 57 19.91 16.31 -5.22
N SER A 58 19.58 15.62 -6.31
CA SER A 58 18.46 15.99 -7.19
C SER A 58 17.11 15.87 -6.49
N GLY A 59 16.08 16.52 -7.05
CA GLY A 59 14.71 16.42 -6.52
C GLY A 59 14.21 14.98 -6.42
N GLU A 60 14.55 14.14 -7.40
CA GLU A 60 14.18 12.71 -7.36
C GLU A 60 14.93 11.97 -6.24
N MET A 61 16.21 12.27 -5.98
CA MET A 61 16.95 11.69 -4.85
C MET A 61 16.32 12.08 -3.51
N CYS A 62 15.98 13.36 -3.33
CA CYS A 62 15.28 13.87 -2.15
C CYS A 62 13.92 13.19 -1.94
N LYS A 63 13.17 13.00 -3.03
CA LYS A 63 11.88 12.31 -3.01
C LYS A 63 12.00 10.84 -2.63
N LEU A 64 12.96 10.12 -3.20
CA LEU A 64 13.22 8.72 -2.86
C LEU A 64 13.63 8.58 -1.40
N LYS A 65 14.51 9.46 -0.90
CA LYS A 65 14.92 9.46 0.51
C LYS A 65 13.76 9.78 1.44
N TRP A 66 12.90 10.74 1.11
CA TRP A 66 11.68 11.02 1.85
C TRP A 66 10.71 9.82 1.87
N LEU A 67 10.56 9.11 0.75
CA LEU A 67 9.73 7.91 0.69
C LEU A 67 10.26 6.83 1.64
N GLU A 68 11.58 6.64 1.73
CA GLU A 68 12.24 5.73 2.67
C GLU A 68 11.98 6.16 4.13
N VAL A 69 12.30 7.41 4.48
CA VAL A 69 12.13 7.96 5.85
C VAL A 69 10.67 7.90 6.29
N SER A 70 9.75 8.38 5.45
CA SER A 70 8.32 8.37 5.74
C SER A 70 7.73 6.96 5.77
N TYR A 71 8.28 6.00 5.02
CA TYR A 71 7.89 4.60 5.11
C TYR A 71 8.27 4.03 6.48
N ASN A 72 9.50 4.25 6.93
CA ASN A 72 9.97 3.80 8.24
C ASN A 72 9.19 4.45 9.39
N LEU A 73 8.87 5.75 9.31
CA LEU A 73 8.01 6.40 10.31
C LEU A 73 6.60 5.78 10.35
N ARG A 74 6.01 5.53 9.16
CA ARG A 74 4.68 4.91 9.05
C ARG A 74 4.68 3.41 9.34
N LYS A 75 5.85 2.79 9.43
CA LYS A 75 6.04 1.43 9.94
C LYS A 75 5.75 1.38 11.44
N PHE A 76 5.98 2.47 12.18
CA PHE A 76 5.72 2.51 13.61
C PHE A 76 4.40 3.24 13.88
N ARG A 77 3.39 2.53 14.38
CA ARG A 77 2.23 3.17 15.01
C ARG A 77 2.63 3.79 16.34
N THR A 78 2.27 5.05 16.55
CA THR A 78 2.40 5.67 17.85
C THR A 78 1.30 5.17 18.80
N LEU A 79 1.59 5.17 20.10
CA LEU A 79 0.57 4.84 21.12
C LEU A 79 -0.64 5.78 21.03
N LYS A 80 -0.43 7.06 20.69
CA LYS A 80 -1.50 8.04 20.50
C LYS A 80 -2.44 7.65 19.35
N GLU A 81 -1.90 7.20 18.21
CA GLU A 81 -2.72 6.72 17.10
C GLU A 81 -3.52 5.47 17.46
N LEU A 82 -2.92 4.53 18.19
CA LEU A 82 -3.61 3.34 18.69
C LEU A 82 -4.76 3.70 19.63
N VAL A 83 -4.54 4.62 20.55
CA VAL A 83 -5.55 5.09 21.51
C VAL A 83 -6.69 5.83 20.79
N LEU A 84 -6.38 6.68 19.80
CA LEU A 84 -7.40 7.37 19.00
C LEU A 84 -8.23 6.38 18.17
N GLU A 85 -7.59 5.39 17.54
CA GLU A 85 -8.28 4.33 16.81
C GLU A 85 -9.16 3.49 17.73
N ALA A 86 -8.67 3.13 18.92
CA ALA A 86 -9.44 2.40 19.92
C ALA A 86 -10.67 3.20 20.39
N LYS A 87 -10.51 4.50 20.68
CA LYS A 87 -11.62 5.41 21.02
C LYS A 87 -12.65 5.49 19.90
N GLU A 88 -12.21 5.64 18.65
CA GLU A 88 -13.12 5.64 17.50
C GLU A 88 -13.82 4.29 17.32
N ASN A 89 -13.14 3.17 17.55
CA ASN A 89 -13.71 1.82 17.41
C ASN A 89 -14.81 1.57 18.47
N VAL A 90 -14.58 1.97 19.71
CA VAL A 90 -15.58 1.92 20.79
C VAL A 90 -16.83 2.72 20.42
N ASN A 91 -16.65 3.90 19.81
CA ASN A 91 -17.77 4.78 19.44
C ASN A 91 -18.45 4.39 18.11
N ASN A 92 -17.73 3.77 17.17
CA ASN A 92 -18.25 3.35 15.87
C ASN A 92 -17.44 2.19 15.25
N PRO A 93 -17.82 0.93 15.55
CA PRO A 93 -17.07 -0.25 15.09
C PRO A 93 -17.12 -0.46 13.56
N TYR A 94 -18.06 0.18 12.85
CA TYR A 94 -18.21 0.05 11.41
C TYR A 94 -17.21 0.91 10.62
N LYS A 95 -16.73 2.03 11.17
CA LYS A 95 -15.73 2.91 10.52
C LYS A 95 -14.33 2.28 10.50
N CYS A 96 -13.93 1.58 11.56
CA CYS A 96 -12.62 0.92 11.62
C CYS A 96 -12.43 -0.15 10.54
N ARG A 97 -13.50 -0.83 10.09
CA ARG A 97 -13.44 -1.83 9.01
C ARG A 97 -12.97 -1.27 7.67
N LYS A 98 -13.09 0.05 7.45
CA LYS A 98 -12.69 0.73 6.20
C LYS A 98 -11.26 1.28 6.23
N ARG A 99 -10.60 1.35 7.39
CA ARG A 99 -9.21 1.83 7.46
C ARG A 99 -8.25 0.73 6.99
N LYS A 100 -7.19 1.14 6.29
CA LYS A 100 -6.15 0.22 5.81
C LYS A 100 -5.48 -0.41 7.02
N LYS A 101 -5.39 -1.74 7.02
CA LYS A 101 -4.61 -2.51 8.01
C LYS A 101 -3.19 -1.92 8.06
N HIS A 102 -2.58 -1.98 9.24
CA HIS A 102 -1.22 -1.51 9.44
C HIS A 102 -0.26 -2.13 8.40
N PRO A 103 0.73 -1.37 7.89
CA PRO A 103 1.70 -1.88 6.92
C PRO A 103 2.43 -3.15 7.39
N ASP A 104 2.70 -3.29 8.69
CA ASP A 104 3.35 -4.48 9.27
C ASP A 104 2.42 -5.64 9.57
N LEU A 105 1.10 -5.50 9.40
CA LEU A 105 0.26 -6.69 9.51
C LEU A 105 0.45 -7.52 8.23
N PRO A 106 0.98 -8.75 8.33
CA PRO A 106 1.12 -9.62 7.17
C PRO A 106 -0.24 -9.72 6.47
N LYS A 107 -0.24 -9.50 5.16
CA LYS A 107 -1.47 -9.59 4.37
C LYS A 107 -2.02 -11.00 4.58
N LYS A 108 -3.28 -11.10 5.01
CA LYS A 108 -3.94 -12.40 5.17
C LYS A 108 -3.73 -13.23 3.89
N PRO A 109 -3.36 -14.51 4.00
CA PRO A 109 -3.18 -15.37 2.85
C PRO A 109 -4.46 -15.36 2.03
N LEU A 110 -4.29 -15.40 0.71
CA LEU A 110 -5.44 -15.47 -0.19
C LEU A 110 -6.17 -16.78 0.07
N THR A 111 -7.48 -16.68 0.27
CA THR A 111 -8.37 -17.85 0.31
C THR A 111 -8.33 -18.58 -1.03
N ALA A 112 -8.73 -19.85 -1.04
CA ALA A 112 -8.77 -20.64 -2.28
C ALA A 112 -9.61 -19.98 -3.38
N TYR A 113 -10.76 -19.39 -3.02
CA TYR A 113 -11.56 -18.60 -3.96
C TYR A 113 -10.79 -17.39 -4.52
N LEU A 114 -10.08 -16.62 -3.68
CA LEU A 114 -9.34 -15.45 -4.14
C LEU A 114 -8.16 -15.82 -5.05
N ARG A 115 -7.53 -16.98 -4.83
CA ARG A 115 -6.50 -17.52 -5.72
C ARG A 115 -7.09 -17.87 -7.08
N PHE A 116 -8.20 -18.60 -7.12
CA PHE A 116 -8.96 -18.88 -8.35
C PHE A 116 -9.38 -17.59 -9.07
N PHE A 117 -9.96 -16.64 -8.34
CA PHE A 117 -10.42 -15.38 -8.89
C PHE A 117 -9.29 -14.58 -9.53
N LYS A 118 -8.11 -14.53 -8.89
CA LYS A 118 -6.93 -13.81 -9.41
C LYS A 118 -6.41 -14.43 -10.72
N GLU A 119 -6.52 -15.74 -10.89
CA GLU A 119 -6.11 -16.47 -12.09
C GLU A 119 -7.14 -16.32 -13.22
N MET A 120 -8.43 -16.43 -12.91
CA MET A 120 -9.50 -16.47 -13.90
C MET A 120 -10.03 -15.10 -14.33
N ARG A 121 -10.00 -14.10 -13.44
CA ARG A 121 -10.45 -12.73 -13.75
C ARG A 121 -9.87 -12.14 -15.04
N PRO A 122 -8.55 -12.16 -15.30
CA PRO A 122 -8.02 -11.60 -16.55
C PRO A 122 -8.55 -12.33 -17.79
N GLN A 123 -8.72 -13.65 -17.73
CA GLN A 123 -9.26 -14.43 -18.85
C GLN A 123 -10.71 -14.07 -19.14
N TYR A 124 -11.53 -13.94 -18.09
CA TYR A 124 -12.94 -13.56 -18.21
C TYR A 124 -13.11 -12.10 -18.61
N SER A 125 -12.26 -11.20 -18.13
CA SER A 125 -12.26 -9.79 -18.52
C SER A 125 -11.91 -9.60 -20.00
N GLN A 126 -11.03 -10.43 -20.56
CA GLN A 126 -10.71 -10.41 -21.99
C GLN A 126 -11.84 -11.00 -22.86
N LYS A 127 -12.49 -12.07 -22.39
CA LYS A 127 -13.64 -12.69 -23.09
C LYS A 127 -14.92 -11.85 -22.99
N HIS A 128 -15.08 -11.09 -21.91
CA HIS A 128 -16.25 -10.25 -21.65
C HIS A 128 -15.83 -8.80 -21.34
N PRO A 129 -15.29 -8.06 -22.33
CA PRO A 129 -14.80 -6.69 -22.11
C PRO A 129 -15.91 -5.69 -21.75
N LYS A 130 -17.18 -6.04 -22.04
CA LYS A 130 -18.36 -5.23 -21.69
C LYS A 130 -18.87 -5.46 -20.27
N MET A 131 -18.40 -6.50 -19.59
CA MET A 131 -18.89 -6.89 -18.27
C MET A 131 -18.17 -6.09 -17.18
N SER A 132 -18.93 -5.55 -16.22
CA SER A 132 -18.38 -4.79 -15.11
C SER A 132 -17.62 -5.69 -14.14
N ASN A 133 -16.73 -5.09 -13.33
CA ASN A 133 -16.02 -5.82 -12.27
C ASN A 133 -16.96 -6.50 -11.26
N GLN A 134 -18.14 -5.92 -11.02
CA GLN A 134 -19.12 -6.50 -10.09
C GLN A 134 -19.74 -7.77 -10.68
N GLU A 135 -20.09 -7.75 -11.97
CA GLU A 135 -20.65 -8.90 -12.68
C GLU A 135 -19.62 -10.02 -12.82
N LEU A 136 -18.37 -9.69 -13.17
CA LEU A 136 -17.27 -10.65 -13.21
C LEU A 136 -17.06 -11.35 -11.86
N THR A 137 -17.21 -10.61 -10.75
CA THR A 137 -17.10 -11.17 -9.40
C THR A 137 -18.24 -12.15 -9.09
N LYS A 138 -19.46 -11.84 -9.51
CA LYS A 138 -20.61 -12.75 -9.36
C LYS A 138 -20.41 -14.03 -10.16
N VAL A 139 -20.12 -13.92 -11.46
CA VAL A 139 -19.91 -15.06 -12.35
C VAL A 139 -18.80 -15.97 -11.82
N LEU A 140 -17.63 -15.41 -11.48
CA LEU A 140 -16.52 -16.22 -10.97
C LEU A 140 -16.80 -16.86 -9.61
N SER A 141 -17.63 -16.23 -8.76
CA SER A 141 -18.05 -16.85 -7.50
C SER A 141 -18.96 -18.06 -7.71
N GLU A 142 -19.84 -18.02 -8.72
CA GLU A 142 -20.72 -19.13 -9.08
C GLU A 142 -19.93 -20.26 -9.72
N GLU A 143 -19.03 -19.93 -10.65
CA GLU A 143 -18.14 -20.91 -11.28
C GLU A 143 -17.26 -21.62 -10.26
N TYR A 144 -16.70 -20.89 -9.29
CA TYR A 144 -15.92 -21.50 -8.20
C TYR A 144 -16.76 -22.46 -7.35
N LYS A 145 -18.04 -22.16 -7.08
CA LYS A 145 -18.92 -23.07 -6.33
C LYS A 145 -19.18 -24.36 -7.09
N LYS A 146 -19.34 -24.27 -8.42
CA LYS A 146 -19.57 -25.41 -9.32
C LYS A 146 -18.32 -26.28 -9.55
N LEU A 147 -17.12 -25.77 -9.25
CA LEU A 147 -15.90 -26.56 -9.42
C LEU A 147 -15.91 -27.84 -8.55
N PRO A 148 -15.45 -28.97 -9.10
CA PRO A 148 -15.15 -30.17 -8.34
C PRO A 148 -14.20 -29.89 -7.17
N GLU A 149 -14.39 -30.58 -6.04
CA GLU A 149 -13.53 -30.42 -4.84
C GLU A 149 -12.04 -30.69 -5.14
N GLN A 150 -11.74 -31.59 -6.07
CA GLN A 150 -10.39 -31.87 -6.55
C GLN A 150 -9.72 -30.67 -7.21
N LEU A 151 -10.48 -29.87 -7.98
CA LEU A 151 -9.97 -28.64 -8.59
C LEU A 151 -9.92 -27.48 -7.59
N LYS A 152 -10.81 -27.45 -6.60
CA LYS A 152 -10.74 -26.48 -5.48
C LYS A 152 -9.51 -26.72 -4.60
N LEU A 153 -9.08 -27.97 -4.44
CA LEU A 153 -7.86 -28.34 -3.71
C LEU A 153 -6.61 -27.69 -4.34
N LYS A 154 -6.52 -27.60 -5.68
CA LYS A 154 -5.46 -26.85 -6.38
C LYS A 154 -5.31 -25.41 -5.89
N TYR A 155 -6.42 -24.80 -5.45
CA TYR A 155 -6.44 -23.42 -4.96
C TYR A 155 -6.33 -23.30 -3.44
N ARG A 156 -6.42 -24.41 -2.67
CA ARG A 156 -6.03 -24.39 -1.26
C ARG A 156 -4.51 -24.28 -1.21
N GLY A 157 -4.00 -23.06 -1.20
CA GLY A 157 -2.58 -22.85 -0.96
C GLY A 157 -2.23 -23.41 0.42
N ASP A 158 -1.06 -24.04 0.53
CA ASP A 158 -0.55 -24.53 1.79
C ASP A 158 -0.62 -23.41 2.84
N LEU A 159 -1.20 -23.72 4.00
CA LEU A 159 -1.32 -22.80 5.12
C LEU A 159 0.04 -22.49 5.76
N THR A 160 1.14 -22.96 5.18
CA THR A 160 2.51 -22.91 5.68
C THR A 160 3.29 -21.66 5.30
N ASP A 161 2.72 -20.73 4.51
CA ASP A 161 3.30 -19.39 4.23
C ASP A 161 3.37 -18.46 5.47
N TRP A 162 3.33 -19.02 6.68
CA TRP A 162 3.29 -18.33 7.97
C TRP A 162 4.52 -18.56 8.87
N SER A 163 5.58 -19.20 8.39
CA SER A 163 6.87 -19.27 9.10
C SER A 163 7.81 -18.13 8.71
#